data_AF-A0A1Y1XR82-F1
#
_entry.id   AF-A0A1Y1XR82-F1
#
_cell.length_a   1.000
_cell.length_b   1.000
_cell.length_c   1.000
_cell.angle_alpha   90.00
_cell.angle_beta   90.00
_cell.angle_gamma   90.00
#
_symmetry.space_group_name_H-M   'P 1'
#
loop_
_entity.id
_entity.type
_entity.pdbx_description
1 polymer ?
#
loop_
_entity_poly.entity_id
_entity_poly.type
_entity_poly.pdbx_seq_one_letter_code
_entity_poly.pdbx_strand_id
1 'polypeptide(L)'
;MEGPVVHITNAAEFKQKVINADKKKLVVVDFFATWCGPCKQIAPFYNQLSLKYRHVIFTKVDVDQAKDVAQGCSISAMPTFQFYRAGAKVSEMRGANPSKLEATVKQYQGEATETPYSVPGHSDLGDFIDKTQLHALNQATEHDVMSILKNDNSYLESEADEQLIIVVPFTCAVKLHSIKFTAPKDKGPRTVKTFINFKTLDFDEAEDTKEVEVLELTEKDFEPSNVTKLTFVRYQFVTSIVLFVESNLGDEETTVINQINFIGTPIETTNIKDFNQGQENQQK
;
A
#
# COMPACT_ATOMS: atom_id res chain seq x y z
N MET A 1 2.24 -9.78 -17.54
CA MET A 1 1.88 -8.92 -16.39
C MET A 1 3.16 -8.31 -15.89
N GLU A 2 3.37 -7.02 -16.13
CA GLU A 2 4.43 -6.27 -15.45
C GLU A 2 4.04 -6.18 -13.97
N GLY A 3 4.98 -6.44 -13.06
CA GLY A 3 4.75 -6.27 -11.62
C GLY A 3 4.88 -4.80 -11.21
N PRO A 4 4.63 -4.44 -9.94
CA PRO A 4 4.69 -3.05 -9.46
C PRO A 4 6.15 -2.57 -9.30
N VAL A 5 6.91 -2.53 -10.40
CA VAL A 5 8.27 -1.98 -10.42
C VAL A 5 8.18 -0.48 -10.65
N VAL A 6 8.65 0.29 -9.67
CA VAL A 6 8.55 1.74 -9.73
C VAL A 6 9.69 2.32 -10.57
N HIS A 7 9.35 3.08 -11.61
CA HIS A 7 10.33 3.83 -12.37
C HIS A 7 10.76 5.08 -11.58
N ILE A 8 12.08 5.30 -11.53
CA ILE A 8 12.69 6.51 -10.98
C ILE A 8 13.34 7.26 -12.13
N THR A 9 12.91 8.50 -12.34
CA THR A 9 13.31 9.34 -13.47
C THR A 9 14.27 10.47 -13.09
N ASN A 10 14.40 10.77 -11.80
CA ASN A 10 15.21 11.88 -11.30
C ASN A 10 15.66 11.69 -9.84
N ALA A 11 16.59 12.53 -9.37
CA ALA A 11 17.12 12.47 -8.01
C ALA A 11 16.10 12.72 -6.89
N ALA A 12 15.06 13.52 -7.13
CA ALA A 12 14.04 13.77 -6.12
C ALA A 12 13.21 12.50 -5.85
N GLU A 13 12.79 11.81 -6.90
CA GLU A 13 12.14 10.50 -6.80
C GLU A 13 13.05 9.45 -6.16
N PHE A 14 14.34 9.42 -6.52
CA PHE A 14 15.30 8.52 -5.89
C PHE A 14 15.39 8.75 -4.38
N LYS A 15 15.52 10.02 -3.96
CA LYS A 15 15.57 10.39 -2.55
C LYS A 15 14.28 9.98 -1.82
N GLN A 16 13.11 10.24 -2.41
CA GLN A 16 11.83 9.91 -1.80
C GLN A 16 11.61 8.39 -1.69
N LYS A 17 11.82 7.66 -2.79
CA LYS A 17 11.40 6.25 -2.91
C LYS A 17 12.47 5.24 -2.52
N VAL A 18 13.74 5.64 -2.44
CA VAL A 18 14.86 4.77 -2.06
C VAL A 18 15.45 5.18 -0.72
N ILE A 19 15.87 6.45 -0.59
CA ILE A 19 16.58 6.92 0.62
C ILE A 19 15.63 7.11 1.80
N ASN A 20 14.48 7.72 1.56
CA ASN A 20 13.45 8.01 2.56
C ASN A 20 12.36 6.93 2.64
N ALA A 21 12.58 5.76 2.02
CA ALA A 21 11.66 4.64 2.13
C ALA A 21 11.49 4.18 3.59
N ASP A 22 10.43 3.44 3.86
CA ASP A 22 10.21 2.81 5.17
C ASP A 22 11.48 2.05 5.60
N LYS A 23 12.01 2.41 6.77
CA LYS A 23 13.27 1.86 7.31
C LYS A 23 13.22 0.34 7.50
N LYS A 24 12.02 -0.25 7.61
CA LYS A 24 11.83 -1.69 7.77
C LYS A 24 11.94 -2.45 6.45
N LYS A 25 11.56 -1.82 5.33
CA LYS A 25 11.51 -2.44 3.99
C LYS A 25 12.88 -2.43 3.32
N LEU A 26 13.13 -3.48 2.54
CA LEU A 26 14.23 -3.51 1.58
C LEU A 26 13.80 -2.76 0.32
N VAL A 27 14.68 -1.94 -0.24
CA VAL A 27 14.52 -1.36 -1.58
C VAL A 27 15.58 -1.93 -2.50
N VAL A 28 15.16 -2.50 -3.63
CA VAL A 28 16.03 -2.99 -4.70
C VAL A 28 15.92 -2.05 -5.88
N VAL A 29 17.06 -1.57 -6.38
CA VAL A 29 17.14 -0.65 -7.52
C VAL A 29 17.86 -1.34 -8.66
N ASP A 30 17.17 -1.55 -9.80
CA ASP A 30 17.75 -2.01 -11.06
C ASP A 30 18.24 -0.80 -11.88
N PHE A 31 19.56 -0.62 -11.95
CA PHE A 31 20.17 0.35 -12.86
C PHE A 31 20.40 -0.32 -14.22
N PHE A 32 19.60 0.12 -15.20
CA PHE A 32 19.54 -0.48 -16.53
C PHE A 32 19.78 0.55 -17.63
N ALA A 33 19.91 0.07 -18.87
CA ALA A 33 19.89 0.90 -20.08
C ALA A 33 19.04 0.25 -21.16
N THR A 34 18.39 1.04 -22.01
CA THR A 34 17.47 0.54 -23.06
C THR A 34 18.17 -0.27 -24.15
N TRP A 35 19.46 -0.03 -24.37
CA TRP A 35 20.31 -0.73 -25.33
C TRP A 35 21.01 -1.96 -24.73
N CYS A 36 20.91 -2.17 -23.41
CA CYS A 36 21.59 -3.27 -22.71
C CYS A 36 20.84 -4.61 -22.90
N GLY A 37 21.43 -5.52 -23.68
CA GLY A 37 20.88 -6.87 -23.91
C GLY A 37 20.64 -7.68 -22.61
N PRO A 38 21.64 -7.81 -21.71
CA PRO A 38 21.47 -8.52 -20.44
C PRO A 38 20.37 -7.93 -19.55
N CYS A 39 20.16 -6.61 -19.60
CA CYS A 39 19.09 -5.93 -18.86
C CYS A 39 17.71 -6.40 -19.34
N LYS A 40 17.51 -6.49 -20.67
CA LYS A 40 16.27 -7.02 -21.26
C LYS A 40 16.02 -8.48 -20.87
N GLN A 41 17.08 -9.28 -20.74
CA GLN A 41 16.97 -10.69 -20.37
C GLN A 41 16.52 -10.90 -18.91
N ILE A 42 16.99 -10.07 -17.97
CA ILE A 42 16.67 -10.22 -16.54
C ILE A 42 15.40 -9.49 -16.11
N ALA A 43 14.95 -8.48 -16.87
CA ALA A 43 13.76 -7.68 -16.53
C ALA A 43 12.49 -8.51 -16.22
N PRO A 44 12.14 -9.58 -16.97
CA PRO A 44 10.99 -10.41 -16.64
C PRO A 44 11.12 -11.10 -15.26
N PHE A 45 12.33 -11.55 -14.92
CA PHE A 45 12.60 -12.16 -13.62
C PHE A 45 12.56 -11.13 -12.50
N TYR A 46 13.09 -9.93 -12.73
CA TYR A 46 12.99 -8.81 -11.78
C TYR A 46 11.52 -8.46 -11.47
N ASN A 47 10.67 -8.41 -12.50
CA ASN A 47 9.22 -8.23 -12.34
C ASN A 47 8.56 -9.39 -11.58
N GLN A 48 9.01 -10.62 -11.75
CA GLN A 48 8.51 -11.76 -10.96
C GLN A 48 8.88 -11.63 -9.48
N LEU A 49 10.09 -11.15 -9.17
CA LEU A 49 10.51 -10.90 -7.80
C LEU A 49 9.65 -9.82 -7.13
N SER A 50 9.25 -8.76 -7.84
CA SER A 50 8.36 -7.73 -7.28
C SER A 50 6.96 -8.24 -6.95
N LEU A 51 6.47 -9.23 -7.70
CA LEU A 51 5.22 -9.91 -7.39
C LEU A 51 5.35 -10.91 -6.25
N LYS A 52 6.52 -11.56 -6.12
CA LYS A 52 6.79 -12.58 -5.10
C LYS A 52 7.09 -11.98 -3.73
N TYR A 53 7.89 -10.92 -3.69
CA TYR A 53 8.37 -10.27 -2.46
C TYR A 53 7.68 -8.91 -2.29
N ARG A 54 6.35 -8.91 -2.10
CA ARG A 54 5.55 -7.68 -2.05
C ARG A 54 5.89 -6.72 -0.90
N HIS A 55 6.57 -7.21 0.13
CA HIS A 55 7.09 -6.40 1.24
C HIS A 55 8.43 -5.71 0.91
N VAL A 56 9.05 -6.07 -0.21
CA VAL A 56 10.25 -5.44 -0.76
C VAL A 56 9.84 -4.47 -1.86
N ILE A 57 10.42 -3.27 -1.86
CA ILE A 57 10.18 -2.26 -2.88
C ILE A 57 11.14 -2.52 -4.04
N PHE A 58 10.61 -2.74 -5.23
CA PHE A 58 11.41 -2.89 -6.45
C PHE A 58 11.29 -1.63 -7.30
N THR A 59 12.43 -1.05 -7.65
CA THR A 59 12.52 0.15 -8.49
C THR A 59 13.49 -0.09 -9.63
N LYS A 60 13.42 0.76 -10.67
CA LYS A 60 14.41 0.78 -11.74
C LYS A 60 14.75 2.20 -12.18
N VAL A 61 15.99 2.38 -12.60
CA VAL A 61 16.59 3.66 -13.01
C VAL A 61 17.25 3.44 -14.36
N ASP A 62 16.81 4.19 -15.38
CA ASP A 62 17.51 4.26 -16.66
C ASP A 62 18.72 5.19 -16.50
N VAL A 63 19.92 4.63 -16.66
CA VAL A 63 21.17 5.39 -16.45
C VAL A 63 21.37 6.50 -17.48
N ASP A 64 20.73 6.41 -18.65
CA ASP A 64 20.82 7.45 -19.69
C ASP A 64 19.88 8.62 -19.39
N GLN A 65 18.76 8.37 -18.69
CA GLN A 65 17.78 9.40 -18.32
C GLN A 65 18.13 10.07 -16.99
N ALA A 66 18.49 9.28 -15.97
CA ALA A 66 18.81 9.76 -14.63
C ALA A 66 20.32 9.68 -14.35
N LYS A 67 21.11 10.39 -15.17
CA LYS A 67 22.58 10.36 -15.14
C LYS A 67 23.17 10.80 -13.81
N ASP A 68 22.56 11.79 -13.17
CA ASP A 68 22.91 12.30 -11.85
C ASP A 68 22.76 11.23 -10.77
N VAL A 69 21.66 10.48 -10.79
CA VAL A 69 21.41 9.35 -9.89
C VAL A 69 22.42 8.24 -10.14
N ALA A 70 22.64 7.86 -11.40
CA ALA A 70 23.59 6.81 -11.77
C ALA A 70 25.02 7.18 -11.34
N GLN A 71 25.44 8.43 -11.54
CA GLN A 71 26.75 8.92 -11.10
C GLN A 71 26.86 8.93 -9.57
N GLY A 72 25.85 9.48 -8.88
CA GLY A 72 25.81 9.51 -7.41
C GLY A 72 25.85 8.11 -6.78
N CYS A 73 25.25 7.12 -7.46
CA CYS A 73 25.27 5.71 -7.05
C CYS A 73 26.51 4.94 -7.52
N SER A 74 27.46 5.60 -8.20
CA SER A 74 28.70 5.01 -8.74
C SER A 74 28.46 3.84 -9.70
N ILE A 75 27.43 3.95 -10.55
CA ILE A 75 27.09 2.92 -11.54
C ILE A 75 28.07 2.97 -12.71
N SER A 76 28.68 1.82 -13.01
CA SER A 76 29.71 1.67 -14.06
C SER A 76 29.43 0.54 -15.05
N ALA A 77 28.40 -0.26 -14.80
CA ALA A 77 28.00 -1.37 -15.67
C ALA A 77 26.50 -1.63 -15.50
N MET A 78 25.85 -2.13 -16.56
CA MET A 78 24.43 -2.47 -16.54
C MET A 78 24.23 -3.95 -16.93
N PRO A 79 23.29 -4.67 -16.29
CA PRO A 79 22.52 -4.21 -15.14
C PRO A 79 23.38 -4.18 -13.87
N THR A 80 23.15 -3.20 -13.00
CA THR A 80 23.63 -3.21 -11.61
C THR A 80 22.44 -3.08 -10.68
N PHE A 81 22.34 -4.00 -9.74
CA PHE A 81 21.33 -4.00 -8.69
C PHE A 81 21.96 -3.48 -7.41
N GLN A 82 21.38 -2.44 -6.81
CA GLN A 82 21.76 -1.98 -5.49
C GLN A 82 20.61 -2.19 -4.50
N PHE A 83 20.96 -2.58 -3.29
CA PHE A 83 20.04 -2.95 -2.23
C PHE A 83 20.17 -1.93 -1.11
N TYR A 84 19.06 -1.35 -0.70
CA TYR A 84 19.00 -0.30 0.31
C TYR A 84 18.10 -0.69 1.46
N ARG A 85 18.51 -0.35 2.69
CA ARG A 85 17.67 -0.47 3.88
C ARG A 85 17.93 0.72 4.80
N ALA A 86 16.87 1.32 5.33
CA ALA A 86 16.95 2.52 6.16
C ALA A 86 17.81 3.64 5.54
N GLY A 87 17.70 3.81 4.21
CA GLY A 87 18.43 4.83 3.44
C GLY A 87 19.90 4.54 3.15
N ALA A 88 20.45 3.41 3.63
CA ALA A 88 21.83 3.01 3.39
C ALA A 88 21.94 1.85 2.41
N LYS A 89 22.96 1.86 1.54
CA LYS A 89 23.27 0.74 0.64
C LYS A 89 23.82 -0.44 1.45
N VAL A 90 23.10 -1.55 1.48
CA VAL A 90 23.45 -2.77 2.23
C VAL A 90 24.13 -3.83 1.36
N SER A 91 23.90 -3.80 0.04
CA SER A 91 24.52 -4.72 -0.91
C SER A 91 24.50 -4.17 -2.33
N GLU A 92 25.33 -4.74 -3.20
CA GLU A 92 25.39 -4.45 -4.63
C GLU A 92 25.68 -5.74 -5.41
N MET A 93 25.04 -5.89 -6.56
CA MET A 93 25.27 -6.97 -7.51
C MET A 93 25.36 -6.41 -8.92
N ARG A 94 26.39 -6.82 -9.67
CA ARG A 94 26.56 -6.46 -11.08
C ARG A 94 26.27 -7.67 -11.98
N GLY A 95 25.69 -7.39 -13.14
CA GLY A 95 25.39 -8.38 -14.18
C GLY A 95 24.05 -9.08 -14.00
N ALA A 96 23.58 -9.69 -15.09
CA ALA A 96 22.31 -10.41 -15.14
C ALA A 96 22.47 -11.85 -14.59
N ASN A 97 22.25 -12.04 -13.28
CA ASN A 97 22.28 -13.37 -12.66
C ASN A 97 21.02 -13.59 -11.78
N PRO A 98 19.97 -14.25 -12.31
CA PRO A 98 18.71 -14.47 -11.60
C PRO A 98 18.88 -15.14 -10.22
N SER A 99 19.67 -16.21 -10.14
CA SER A 99 19.85 -16.96 -8.90
C SER A 99 20.52 -16.11 -7.81
N LYS A 100 21.56 -15.34 -8.18
CA LYS A 100 22.26 -14.47 -7.23
C LYS A 100 21.40 -13.30 -6.79
N LEU A 101 20.61 -12.73 -7.72
CA LEU A 101 19.68 -11.64 -7.43
C LEU A 101 18.64 -12.09 -6.40
N GLU A 102 17.96 -13.22 -6.62
CA GLU A 102 16.97 -13.73 -5.67
C GLU A 102 17.62 -14.11 -4.32
N ALA A 103 18.80 -14.73 -4.32
CA ALA A 103 19.52 -15.04 -3.09
C ALA A 103 19.84 -13.78 -2.27
N THR A 104 20.23 -12.69 -2.94
CA THR A 104 20.51 -11.41 -2.28
C THR A 104 19.21 -10.78 -1.75
N VAL A 105 18.10 -10.83 -2.50
CA VAL A 105 16.79 -10.42 -1.99
C VAL A 105 16.44 -11.22 -0.73
N LYS A 106 16.55 -12.55 -0.75
CA LYS A 106 16.26 -13.39 0.43
C LYS A 106 17.14 -13.09 1.64
N GLN A 107 18.39 -12.72 1.41
CA GLN A 107 19.33 -12.36 2.47
C GLN A 107 18.95 -11.05 3.16
N TYR A 108 18.44 -10.06 2.41
CA TYR A 108 18.24 -8.70 2.92
C TYR A 108 16.78 -8.26 3.02
N GLN A 109 15.81 -9.07 2.56
CA GLN A 109 14.38 -8.74 2.56
C GLN A 109 13.84 -8.39 3.96
N GLY A 110 14.57 -8.77 5.02
CA GLY A 110 14.11 -8.71 6.39
C GLY A 110 13.13 -9.84 6.67
N GLU A 111 12.52 -9.82 7.85
CA GLU A 111 11.30 -10.59 8.03
C GLU A 111 10.23 -9.89 7.17
N ALA A 112 9.57 -10.65 6.28
CA ALA A 112 8.22 -10.26 5.93
C ALA A 112 7.52 -10.12 7.29
N THR A 113 6.94 -8.96 7.59
CA THR A 113 5.90 -8.94 8.62
C THR A 113 4.91 -9.99 8.17
N GLU A 114 4.98 -11.18 8.77
CA GLU A 114 4.07 -12.27 8.50
C GLU A 114 2.72 -11.73 8.94
N THR A 115 2.00 -11.12 8.00
CA THR A 115 0.61 -10.82 8.22
C THR A 115 -0.05 -12.18 8.37
N PRO A 116 -0.74 -12.45 9.47
CA PRO A 116 -1.33 -13.77 9.74
C PRO A 116 -2.37 -14.18 8.69
N TYR A 117 -2.74 -13.24 7.80
CA TYR A 117 -3.58 -13.41 6.63
C TYR A 117 -2.80 -13.16 5.33
N SER A 118 -3.24 -13.81 4.25
CA SER A 118 -2.78 -13.55 2.88
C SER A 118 -3.93 -13.80 1.91
N VAL A 119 -4.11 -12.89 0.95
CA VAL A 119 -5.13 -13.01 -0.09
C VAL A 119 -4.43 -13.11 -1.46
N PRO A 120 -4.53 -14.23 -2.19
CA PRO A 120 -3.89 -14.40 -3.49
C PRO A 120 -4.26 -13.27 -4.47
N GLY A 121 -3.26 -12.71 -5.15
CA GLY A 121 -3.47 -11.62 -6.12
C GLY A 121 -3.63 -10.22 -5.53
N HIS A 122 -3.78 -10.09 -4.21
CA HIS A 122 -4.01 -8.81 -3.54
C HIS A 122 -2.95 -8.51 -2.46
N SER A 123 -2.68 -7.24 -2.20
CA SER A 123 -1.72 -6.76 -1.19
C SER A 123 -2.41 -5.86 -0.17
N ASP A 124 -1.75 -5.66 0.97
CA ASP A 124 -2.10 -4.61 1.91
C ASP A 124 -1.93 -3.23 1.24
N LEU A 125 -2.90 -2.35 1.42
CA LEU A 125 -2.97 -1.02 0.81
C LEU A 125 -2.62 0.11 1.79
N GLY A 126 -2.08 -0.19 2.97
CA GLY A 126 -1.76 0.80 4.00
C GLY A 126 -0.80 1.91 3.53
N ASP A 127 0.11 1.61 2.59
CA ASP A 127 1.02 2.59 1.98
C ASP A 127 0.29 3.59 1.05
N PHE A 128 -0.91 3.24 0.57
CA PHE A 128 -1.72 4.07 -0.31
C PHE A 128 -2.75 4.91 0.44
N ILE A 129 -2.82 4.82 1.76
CA ILE A 129 -3.75 5.65 2.56
C ILE A 129 -3.19 7.06 2.68
N ASP A 130 -4.00 8.07 2.34
CA ASP A 130 -3.66 9.48 2.57
C ASP A 130 -3.90 9.83 4.04
N LYS A 131 -2.84 9.65 4.83
CA LYS A 131 -2.83 9.93 6.28
C LYS A 131 -3.12 11.39 6.62
N THR A 132 -2.98 12.32 5.67
CA THR A 132 -3.26 13.74 5.93
C THR A 132 -4.74 14.08 5.87
N GLN A 133 -5.55 13.19 5.30
CA GLN A 133 -7.00 13.35 5.14
C GLN A 133 -7.79 12.25 5.89
N LEU A 134 -7.10 11.28 6.50
CA LEU A 134 -7.69 10.30 7.40
C LEU A 134 -8.28 11.01 8.63
N HIS A 135 -9.55 10.77 8.91
CA HIS A 135 -10.24 11.32 10.07
C HIS A 135 -11.36 10.38 10.53
N ALA A 136 -11.77 10.52 11.79
CA ALA A 136 -12.96 9.85 12.31
C ALA A 136 -13.85 10.83 13.07
N LEU A 137 -15.16 10.59 13.02
CA LEU A 137 -16.17 11.25 13.85
C LEU A 137 -16.49 10.39 15.06
N ASN A 138 -16.85 11.05 16.17
CA ASN A 138 -17.08 10.44 17.48
C ASN A 138 -15.87 9.67 18.04
N GLN A 139 -14.64 10.03 17.68
CA GLN A 139 -13.43 9.42 18.25
C GLN A 139 -13.06 10.06 19.60
N ALA A 140 -12.59 9.27 20.55
CA ALA A 140 -12.08 9.75 21.82
C ALA A 140 -10.76 10.54 21.64
N THR A 141 -10.55 11.54 22.49
CA THR A 141 -9.40 12.47 22.37
C THR A 141 -8.03 11.77 22.47
N GLU A 142 -7.91 10.73 23.30
CA GLU A 142 -6.64 9.99 23.50
C GLU A 142 -6.50 8.75 22.61
N HIS A 143 -7.58 8.35 21.93
CA HIS A 143 -7.68 7.12 21.14
C HIS A 143 -8.18 7.45 19.73
N ASP A 144 -7.33 8.14 18.98
CA ASP A 144 -7.67 8.67 17.65
C ASP A 144 -7.51 7.64 16.51
N VAL A 145 -8.04 8.01 15.35
CA VAL A 145 -8.04 7.22 14.11
C VAL A 145 -6.63 6.91 13.61
N MET A 146 -5.62 7.71 13.95
CA MET A 146 -4.25 7.46 13.48
C MET A 146 -3.68 6.18 14.10
N SER A 147 -4.24 5.75 15.23
CA SER A 147 -3.87 4.50 15.92
C SER A 147 -4.16 3.26 15.09
N ILE A 148 -5.20 3.25 14.24
CA ILE A 148 -5.56 2.08 13.41
C ILE A 148 -4.50 1.70 12.37
N LEU A 149 -3.56 2.62 12.09
CA LEU A 149 -2.45 2.43 11.17
C LEU A 149 -1.13 2.05 11.88
N LYS A 150 -1.09 2.05 13.21
CA LYS A 150 0.10 1.74 14.00
C LYS A 150 0.12 0.26 14.37
N ASN A 151 1.32 -0.32 14.43
CA ASN A 151 1.55 -1.70 14.88
C ASN A 151 2.04 -1.70 16.34
N ASP A 152 1.28 -1.04 17.21
CA ASP A 152 1.53 -0.97 18.65
C ASP A 152 0.21 -1.18 19.43
N ASN A 153 0.21 -0.90 20.74
CA ASN A 153 -0.96 -1.11 21.59
C ASN A 153 -1.97 0.05 21.56
N SER A 154 -1.78 1.06 20.70
CA SER A 154 -2.79 2.10 20.52
C SER A 154 -4.00 1.57 19.77
N TYR A 155 -5.12 2.26 19.91
CA TYR A 155 -6.39 1.90 19.31
C TYR A 155 -7.24 3.15 19.09
N LEU A 156 -8.22 3.03 18.20
CA LEU A 156 -9.33 3.96 18.04
C LEU A 156 -10.45 3.53 18.98
N GLU A 157 -11.04 4.46 19.71
CA GLU A 157 -12.22 4.24 20.55
C GLU A 157 -13.25 5.34 20.30
N SER A 158 -14.53 4.99 20.36
CA SER A 158 -15.62 5.97 20.30
C SER A 158 -15.82 6.73 21.61
N GLU A 159 -16.24 7.99 21.52
CA GLU A 159 -16.30 8.90 22.68
C GLU A 159 -17.62 8.80 23.46
N ALA A 160 -18.76 8.84 22.78
CA ALA A 160 -20.07 8.99 23.42
C ALA A 160 -20.92 7.71 23.42
N ASP A 161 -20.87 6.95 22.34
CA ASP A 161 -21.67 5.74 22.08
C ASP A 161 -20.90 4.80 21.15
N GLU A 162 -21.50 3.70 20.72
CA GLU A 162 -20.85 2.69 19.88
C GLU A 162 -20.59 3.14 18.43
N GLN A 163 -21.13 4.28 18.01
CA GLN A 163 -21.06 4.69 16.61
C GLN A 163 -19.74 5.37 16.26
N LEU A 164 -19.21 5.06 15.08
CA LEU A 164 -18.02 5.71 14.53
C LEU A 164 -18.20 5.91 13.04
N ILE A 165 -17.77 7.06 12.53
CA ILE A 165 -17.53 7.23 11.09
C ILE A 165 -16.03 7.35 10.88
N ILE A 166 -15.46 6.47 10.07
CA ILE A 166 -14.03 6.46 9.73
C ILE A 166 -13.90 6.72 8.24
N VAL A 167 -13.29 7.84 7.87
CA VAL A 167 -13.06 8.21 6.47
C VAL A 167 -11.61 7.89 6.11
N VAL A 168 -11.41 6.97 5.16
CA VAL A 168 -10.08 6.53 4.71
C VAL A 168 -9.88 6.89 3.23
N PRO A 169 -9.20 8.01 2.94
CA PRO A 169 -8.84 8.39 1.57
C PRO A 169 -7.60 7.64 1.09
N PHE A 170 -7.49 7.43 -0.23
CA PHE A 170 -6.33 6.82 -0.86
C PHE A 170 -5.59 7.82 -1.77
N THR A 171 -4.26 7.75 -1.81
CA THR A 171 -3.39 8.61 -2.63
C THR A 171 -3.51 8.34 -4.13
N CYS A 172 -4.06 7.20 -4.51
CA CYS A 172 -4.47 6.86 -5.87
C CYS A 172 -5.75 6.02 -5.81
N ALA A 173 -6.47 5.91 -6.92
CA ALA A 173 -7.61 5.00 -6.97
C ALA A 173 -7.14 3.55 -6.74
N VAL A 174 -7.91 2.77 -5.98
CA VAL A 174 -7.62 1.37 -5.67
C VAL A 174 -8.83 0.48 -5.99
N LYS A 175 -8.57 -0.83 -6.07
CA LYS A 175 -9.61 -1.86 -6.05
C LYS A 175 -9.57 -2.55 -4.69
N LEU A 176 -10.68 -2.57 -3.95
CA LEU A 176 -10.75 -3.20 -2.63
C LEU A 176 -11.36 -4.59 -2.73
N HIS A 177 -10.63 -5.61 -2.29
CA HIS A 177 -11.10 -6.99 -2.26
C HIS A 177 -11.65 -7.39 -0.89
N SER A 178 -10.98 -6.98 0.18
CA SER A 178 -11.34 -7.35 1.54
C SER A 178 -10.79 -6.34 2.54
N ILE A 179 -11.36 -6.33 3.73
CA ILE A 179 -10.91 -5.54 4.87
C ILE A 179 -10.53 -6.51 5.99
N LYS A 180 -9.43 -6.23 6.69
CA LYS A 180 -9.08 -6.90 7.93
C LYS A 180 -9.38 -5.95 9.07
N PHE A 181 -10.22 -6.40 10.00
CA PHE A 181 -10.42 -5.75 11.28
C PHE A 181 -9.61 -6.49 12.35
N THR A 182 -8.91 -5.72 13.18
CA THR A 182 -8.32 -6.18 14.43
C THR A 182 -8.95 -5.36 15.54
N ALA A 183 -9.70 -6.01 16.41
CA ALA A 183 -10.45 -5.38 17.49
C ALA A 183 -10.63 -6.36 18.66
N PRO A 184 -10.90 -5.87 19.88
CA PRO A 184 -11.36 -6.71 20.98
C PRO A 184 -12.68 -7.39 20.62
N LYS A 185 -12.90 -8.62 21.10
CA LYS A 185 -14.08 -9.42 20.73
C LYS A 185 -15.40 -8.86 21.28
N ASP A 186 -15.31 -8.22 22.43
CA ASP A 186 -16.38 -7.59 23.20
C ASP A 186 -16.70 -6.17 22.71
N LYS A 187 -15.68 -5.39 22.35
CA LYS A 187 -15.83 -3.99 21.92
C LYS A 187 -15.70 -3.76 20.41
N GLY A 188 -15.43 -4.80 19.62
CA GLY A 188 -15.23 -4.66 18.19
C GLY A 188 -16.54 -4.38 17.43
N PRO A 189 -16.46 -3.79 16.24
CA PRO A 189 -17.65 -3.45 15.44
C PRO A 189 -18.44 -4.71 15.03
N ARG A 190 -19.78 -4.62 15.03
CA ARG A 190 -20.69 -5.65 14.52
C ARG A 190 -21.22 -5.25 13.16
N THR A 191 -22.03 -4.20 13.10
CA THR A 191 -22.63 -3.76 11.85
C THR A 191 -21.86 -2.57 11.30
N VAL A 192 -21.25 -2.74 10.12
CA VAL A 192 -20.46 -1.69 9.45
C VAL A 192 -21.03 -1.41 8.07
N LYS A 193 -21.59 -0.22 7.89
CA LYS A 193 -22.02 0.28 6.58
C LYS A 193 -20.83 0.90 5.85
N THR A 194 -20.70 0.60 4.57
CA THR A 194 -19.60 1.09 3.75
C THR A 194 -20.09 2.07 2.69
N PHE A 195 -19.33 3.14 2.48
CA PHE A 195 -19.54 4.10 1.40
C PHE A 195 -18.22 4.33 0.68
N ILE A 196 -18.25 4.72 -0.59
CA ILE A 196 -17.02 4.97 -1.36
C ILE A 196 -17.07 6.32 -2.06
N ASN A 197 -15.91 6.92 -2.24
CA ASN A 197 -15.69 8.15 -2.99
C ASN A 197 -16.36 9.40 -2.37
N PHE A 198 -16.59 9.37 -1.06
CA PHE A 198 -16.97 10.53 -0.24
C PHE A 198 -15.73 11.17 0.37
N LYS A 199 -15.67 12.51 0.39
CA LYS A 199 -14.60 13.25 1.09
C LYS A 199 -14.89 13.41 2.58
N THR A 200 -16.16 13.59 2.88
CA THR A 200 -16.75 13.73 4.22
C THR A 200 -18.11 13.05 4.15
N LEU A 201 -18.54 12.51 5.28
CA LEU A 201 -19.87 11.97 5.51
C LEU A 201 -20.14 12.12 7.00
N ASP A 202 -21.24 12.74 7.39
CA ASP A 202 -21.68 12.77 8.79
C ASP A 202 -22.74 11.70 9.07
N PHE A 203 -23.22 11.63 10.32
CA PHE A 203 -24.17 10.61 10.75
C PHE A 203 -25.53 10.75 10.06
N ASP A 204 -26.06 11.97 9.94
CA ASP A 204 -27.33 12.24 9.28
C ASP A 204 -27.25 11.85 7.79
N GLU A 205 -26.17 12.25 7.11
CA GLU A 205 -25.93 11.88 5.71
C GLU A 205 -25.75 10.37 5.53
N ALA A 206 -25.13 9.68 6.49
CA ALA A 206 -24.93 8.23 6.44
C ALA A 206 -26.23 7.44 6.62
N GLU A 207 -27.22 7.99 7.32
CA GLU A 207 -28.55 7.41 7.45
C GLU A 207 -29.41 7.61 6.20
N ASP A 208 -29.31 8.78 5.58
CA ASP A 208 -30.10 9.13 4.38
C ASP A 208 -29.48 8.59 3.07
N THR A 209 -28.19 8.30 3.08
CA THR A 209 -27.47 7.79 1.92
C THR A 209 -27.49 6.27 1.89
N LYS A 210 -27.83 5.70 0.72
CA LYS A 210 -27.72 4.26 0.53
C LYS A 210 -26.26 3.81 0.56
N GLU A 211 -25.96 2.86 1.45
CA GLU A 211 -24.67 2.21 1.57
C GLU A 211 -24.33 1.35 0.35
N VAL A 212 -23.03 1.17 0.12
CA VAL A 212 -22.50 0.27 -0.92
C VAL A 212 -22.67 -1.19 -0.49
N GLU A 213 -22.40 -1.47 0.77
CA GLU A 213 -22.50 -2.80 1.39
C GLU A 213 -22.59 -2.65 2.92
N VAL A 214 -23.38 -3.51 3.55
CA VAL A 214 -23.41 -3.71 5.00
C VAL A 214 -22.57 -4.94 5.32
N LEU A 215 -21.60 -4.79 6.22
CA LEU A 215 -20.79 -5.88 6.75
C LEU A 215 -21.33 -6.26 8.13
N GLU A 216 -21.74 -7.51 8.27
CA GLU A 216 -22.12 -8.09 9.56
C GLU A 216 -20.96 -8.92 10.10
N LEU A 217 -20.18 -8.30 10.98
CA LEU A 217 -18.98 -8.87 11.57
C LEU A 217 -19.34 -9.78 12.75
N THR A 218 -18.49 -10.77 12.96
CA THR A 218 -18.55 -11.72 14.07
C THR A 218 -17.19 -11.82 14.73
N GLU A 219 -17.09 -12.47 15.89
CA GLU A 219 -15.78 -12.71 16.55
C GLU A 219 -14.76 -13.40 15.63
N LYS A 220 -15.23 -14.17 14.64
CA LYS A 220 -14.36 -14.87 13.68
C LYS A 220 -13.65 -13.90 12.75
N ASP A 221 -14.25 -12.77 12.41
CA ASP A 221 -13.64 -11.77 11.54
C ASP A 221 -12.40 -11.13 12.18
N PHE A 222 -12.30 -11.16 13.52
CA PHE A 222 -11.18 -10.64 14.28
C PHE A 222 -10.06 -11.65 14.50
N GLU A 223 -10.26 -12.93 14.16
CA GLU A 223 -9.18 -13.92 14.22
C GLU A 223 -8.01 -13.52 13.30
N PRO A 224 -6.74 -13.66 13.72
CA PRO A 224 -5.61 -13.12 12.99
C PRO A 224 -5.55 -13.47 11.49
N SER A 225 -5.95 -14.68 11.10
CA SER A 225 -5.90 -15.15 9.71
C SER A 225 -7.09 -14.74 8.84
N ASN A 226 -8.19 -14.28 9.44
CA ASN A 226 -9.44 -14.06 8.72
C ASN A 226 -9.51 -12.64 8.18
N VAL A 227 -10.12 -12.48 7.01
CA VAL A 227 -10.40 -11.17 6.39
C VAL A 227 -11.88 -11.12 6.02
N THR A 228 -12.50 -9.96 6.20
CA THR A 228 -13.88 -9.72 5.81
C THR A 228 -13.90 -9.41 4.31
N LYS A 229 -14.52 -10.31 3.54
CA LYS A 229 -14.58 -10.20 2.08
C LYS A 229 -15.61 -9.15 1.67
N LEU A 230 -15.20 -8.23 0.80
CA LEU A 230 -16.11 -7.28 0.16
C LEU A 230 -16.69 -7.87 -1.12
N THR A 231 -17.84 -7.34 -1.56
CA THR A 231 -18.37 -7.61 -2.89
C THR A 231 -17.51 -6.89 -3.96
N PHE A 232 -16.36 -7.47 -4.31
CA PHE A 232 -15.28 -6.87 -5.14
C PHE A 232 -15.76 -6.09 -6.37
N VAL A 233 -16.82 -6.55 -7.05
CA VAL A 233 -17.39 -5.86 -8.22
C VAL A 233 -17.91 -4.44 -7.93
N ARG A 234 -18.25 -4.13 -6.67
CA ARG A 234 -18.69 -2.81 -6.21
C ARG A 234 -17.52 -1.87 -5.90
N TYR A 235 -16.31 -2.41 -5.71
CA TYR A 235 -15.12 -1.68 -5.27
C TYR A 235 -14.00 -1.71 -6.32
N GLN A 236 -14.37 -1.51 -7.59
CA GLN A 236 -13.40 -1.49 -8.70
C GLN A 236 -12.69 -0.14 -8.89
N PHE A 237 -13.21 0.93 -8.30
CA PHE A 237 -12.63 2.27 -8.38
C PHE A 237 -12.95 3.04 -7.09
N VAL A 238 -12.04 2.98 -6.13
CA VAL A 238 -12.19 3.56 -4.80
C VAL A 238 -11.08 4.59 -4.58
N THR A 239 -11.47 5.84 -4.39
CA THR A 239 -10.59 6.97 -4.03
C THR A 239 -10.66 7.29 -2.54
N SER A 240 -11.75 6.92 -1.89
CA SER A 240 -11.93 6.91 -0.44
C SER A 240 -12.96 5.84 -0.08
N ILE A 241 -12.85 5.30 1.13
CA ILE A 241 -13.87 4.45 1.74
C ILE A 241 -14.26 5.05 3.09
N VAL A 242 -15.56 5.10 3.35
CA VAL A 242 -16.12 5.47 4.65
C VAL A 242 -16.66 4.22 5.30
N LEU A 243 -16.28 3.99 6.55
CA LEU A 243 -16.79 2.92 7.40
C LEU A 243 -17.65 3.58 8.48
N PHE A 244 -18.96 3.41 8.39
CA PHE A 244 -19.89 3.79 9.44
C PHE A 244 -20.16 2.56 10.30
N VAL A 245 -19.57 2.53 11.50
CA VAL A 245 -19.90 1.55 12.53
C VAL A 245 -21.20 1.97 13.18
N GLU A 246 -22.23 1.14 13.00
CA GLU A 246 -23.56 1.37 13.56
C GLU A 246 -23.74 0.68 14.92
N SER A 247 -23.06 -0.45 15.14
CA SER A 247 -23.12 -1.21 16.39
C SER A 247 -21.83 -2.00 16.67
N ASN A 248 -21.65 -2.46 17.91
CA ASN A 248 -20.55 -3.35 18.33
C ASN A 248 -21.03 -4.78 18.66
N LEU A 249 -20.08 -5.71 18.84
CA LEU A 249 -20.35 -7.13 19.08
C LEU A 249 -20.86 -7.42 20.49
N GLY A 250 -20.52 -6.58 21.47
CA GLY A 250 -20.96 -6.68 22.84
C GLY A 250 -22.22 -5.85 23.11
N ASP A 251 -22.51 -5.69 24.39
CA ASP A 251 -23.47 -4.70 24.90
C ASP A 251 -22.69 -3.52 25.55
N GLU A 252 -21.50 -3.24 25.01
CA GLU A 252 -20.59 -2.21 25.53
C GLU A 252 -20.99 -0.84 24.98
N GLU A 253 -20.80 0.22 25.77
CA GLU A 253 -21.18 1.59 25.37
C GLU A 253 -20.27 2.15 24.27
N THR A 254 -19.06 1.60 24.09
CA THR A 254 -18.08 2.11 23.13
C THR A 254 -17.56 1.03 22.20
N THR A 255 -17.23 1.43 20.98
CA THR A 255 -16.55 0.60 19.99
C THR A 255 -15.04 0.84 20.06
N VAL A 256 -14.26 -0.23 20.03
CA VAL A 256 -12.79 -0.19 19.97
C VAL A 256 -12.31 -0.90 18.70
N ILE A 257 -11.38 -0.26 17.99
CA ILE A 257 -10.70 -0.83 16.82
C ILE A 257 -9.19 -0.64 16.98
N ASN A 258 -8.44 -1.73 17.06
CA ASN A 258 -6.98 -1.68 17.13
C ASN A 258 -6.37 -1.35 15.77
N GLN A 259 -6.83 -2.03 14.71
CA GLN A 259 -6.28 -1.85 13.35
C GLN A 259 -7.31 -2.11 12.26
N ILE A 260 -7.14 -1.41 11.13
CA ILE A 260 -7.87 -1.69 9.89
C ILE A 260 -6.87 -1.79 8.75
N ASN A 261 -6.84 -2.94 8.08
CA ASN A 261 -6.04 -3.13 6.86
C ASN A 261 -6.95 -3.32 5.67
N PHE A 262 -6.66 -2.61 4.59
CA PHE A 262 -7.38 -2.73 3.32
C PHE A 262 -6.57 -3.61 2.38
N ILE A 263 -7.19 -4.66 1.84
CA ILE A 263 -6.53 -5.62 0.97
C ILE A 263 -7.09 -5.48 -0.44
N GLY A 264 -6.21 -5.29 -1.41
CA GLY A 264 -6.62 -5.00 -2.77
C GLY A 264 -5.45 -4.79 -3.73
N THR A 265 -5.67 -3.94 -4.74
CA THR A 265 -4.63 -3.56 -5.71
C THR A 265 -4.76 -2.07 -6.06
N PRO A 266 -3.66 -1.31 -6.16
CA PRO A 266 -3.71 0.04 -6.72
C PRO A 266 -4.12 -0.01 -8.19
N ILE A 267 -4.80 1.04 -8.66
CA ILE A 267 -5.04 1.25 -10.08
C ILE A 267 -3.87 2.06 -10.62
N GLU A 268 -3.05 1.44 -11.46
CA GLU A 268 -1.98 2.14 -12.17
C GLU A 268 -2.61 3.14 -13.14
N THR A 269 -2.54 4.43 -12.81
CA THR A 269 -2.84 5.49 -13.77
C THR A 269 -1.56 5.81 -14.51
N THR A 270 -1.47 5.42 -15.78
CA THR A 270 -0.44 5.93 -16.70
C THR A 270 -0.48 7.46 -16.63
N ASN A 271 0.63 8.07 -16.21
CA ASN A 271 0.74 9.53 -16.12
C ASN A 271 0.53 10.11 -17.53
N ILE A 272 -0.54 10.89 -17.73
CA ILE A 272 -0.89 11.50 -19.02
C ILE A 272 0.22 12.45 -19.54
N LYS A 273 1.20 12.82 -18.69
CA LYS A 273 2.40 13.55 -19.10
C LYS A 273 3.27 12.80 -20.12
N ASP A 274 3.19 11.47 -20.17
CA ASP A 274 3.95 10.68 -21.15
C ASP A 274 3.32 10.71 -22.56
N PHE A 275 2.07 11.17 -22.70
CA PHE A 275 1.39 11.28 -23.99
C PHE A 275 1.74 12.57 -24.77
N ASN A 276 2.13 13.64 -24.06
CA ASN A 276 2.43 14.93 -24.71
C ASN A 276 3.87 15.02 -25.24
N GLN A 277 4.78 14.11 -24.89
CA GLN A 277 6.12 14.06 -25.48
C GLN A 277 6.17 13.32 -26.83
N GLY A 278 5.10 12.59 -27.19
CA GLY A 278 5.01 11.84 -28.45
C GLY A 278 4.57 12.67 -29.67
N GLN A 279 3.96 13.85 -29.48
CA GLN A 279 3.43 14.64 -30.59
C GLN A 279 4.33 15.79 -31.05
N GLU A 280 5.32 16.23 -30.25
CA GLU A 280 6.26 17.27 -30.67
C GLU A 280 7.39 16.76 -31.59
N ASN A 281 7.59 15.44 -31.69
CA ASN A 281 8.64 14.84 -32.54
C ASN A 281 8.17 14.47 -33.97
N GLN A 282 6.98 14.91 -34.40
CA GLN A 282 6.51 14.73 -35.80
C GLN A 282 6.40 16.03 -36.61
N GLN A 283 6.92 17.16 -36.08
CA GLN A 283 6.91 18.45 -36.78
C GLN A 283 8.28 19.14 -36.86
N LYS A 284 9.38 18.37 -36.86
CA LYS A 284 10.70 18.85 -37.29
C LYS A 284 11.32 17.94 -38.33
#